data_AF-Q12C80-F1
#
_entry.id   AF-Q12C80-F1
#
_cell.length_a   1.000
_cell.length_b   1.000
_cell.length_c   1.000
_cell.angle_alpha   90.00
_cell.angle_beta   90.00
_cell.angle_gamma   90.00
#
_symmetry.space_group_name_H-M   'P 1'
#
loop_
_entity.id
_entity.type
_entity.pdbx_description
1 polymer ?
#
loop_
_entity_poly.entity_id
_entity_poly.type
_entity_poly.pdbx_seq_one_letter_code
_entity_poly.pdbx_strand_id
1 'polypeptide(L)'
;MSDEEGRKAPGKLNIVGLFEAEAASLLHAVERGRLLHKTRNIRDSGALLESRFCEIIGSRLPPQTQLAHGYLFDVDSTCTPQIDAMLLSAADNHPMMAGEGGAIYAPFTSCKAYVEIKSAVGDAAKQLGQTAKIAERIKEMRTSLLSRQPDSFRFERIASVLLFVQSEGAKAADFINWYKESRWPPTLVVFLDKALVIAQRPALYNFVKMYNEETLTFEESLSGTDAWLYRPAGDDPTEARGRVLLWLYYFLLYCATEREVKKASEDGNNDHGQARAEIPPVKAFIIAASRQFPLVPVQELQKVTDFGGS
;
A
#
# COMPACT_ATOMS: atom_id res chain seq x y z
N MET A 1 -35.15 37.28 24.46
CA MET A 1 -34.28 36.91 23.33
C MET A 1 -32.99 36.40 23.92
N SER A 2 -32.87 35.09 24.04
CA SER A 2 -31.68 34.40 24.56
C SER A 2 -31.52 33.13 23.74
N ASP A 3 -31.09 33.32 22.49
CA ASP A 3 -30.69 32.23 21.61
C ASP A 3 -29.23 31.88 21.91
N GLU A 4 -28.98 31.36 23.12
CA GLU A 4 -27.82 30.51 23.38
C GLU A 4 -28.20 29.07 23.01
N GLU A 5 -28.42 28.83 21.72
CA GLU A 5 -28.42 27.46 21.19
C GLU A 5 -27.02 26.89 21.40
N GLY A 6 -26.91 26.05 22.43
CA GLY A 6 -25.68 25.39 22.83
C GLY A 6 -25.02 24.67 21.66
N ARG A 7 -23.96 25.28 21.12
CA ARG A 7 -23.10 24.66 20.11
C ARG A 7 -22.53 23.37 20.71
N LYS A 8 -23.08 22.22 20.29
CA LYS A 8 -22.48 20.91 20.59
C LYS A 8 -21.06 20.91 20.04
N ALA A 9 -20.10 20.54 20.89
CA ALA A 9 -18.73 20.35 20.47
C ALA A 9 -18.69 19.39 19.27
N PRO A 10 -17.80 19.62 18.28
CA PRO A 10 -17.67 18.71 17.15
C PRO A 10 -17.38 17.30 17.64
N GLY A 11 -18.07 16.31 17.05
CA GLY A 11 -17.87 14.90 17.38
C GLY A 11 -16.45 14.42 17.05
N LYS A 12 -16.04 13.29 17.63
CA LYS A 12 -14.77 12.64 17.30
C LYS A 12 -14.85 12.04 15.89
N LEU A 13 -13.79 12.23 15.09
CA LEU A 13 -13.68 11.65 13.76
C LEU A 13 -13.36 10.15 13.87
N ASN A 14 -14.23 9.29 13.34
CA ASN A 14 -13.97 7.86 13.27
C ASN A 14 -13.22 7.51 11.97
N ILE A 15 -11.89 7.62 11.98
CA ILE A 15 -11.06 7.33 10.80
C ILE A 15 -11.17 5.85 10.39
N VAL A 16 -11.19 4.93 11.36
CA VAL A 16 -11.31 3.50 11.07
C VAL A 16 -12.64 3.21 10.39
N GLY A 17 -13.75 3.74 10.92
CA GLY A 17 -15.08 3.62 10.32
C GLY A 17 -15.19 4.20 8.91
N LEU A 18 -14.43 5.26 8.58
CA LEU A 18 -14.34 5.74 7.20
C LEU A 18 -13.69 4.69 6.29
N PHE A 19 -12.59 4.07 6.73
CA PHE A 19 -11.90 3.04 5.96
C PHE A 19 -12.64 1.69 5.92
N GLU A 20 -13.48 1.39 6.92
CA GLU A 20 -14.43 0.27 6.86
C GLU A 20 -15.42 0.46 5.69
N ALA A 21 -15.99 1.64 5.57
CA ALA A 21 -16.91 1.96 4.48
C ALA A 21 -16.21 1.89 3.11
N GLU A 22 -14.97 2.34 3.02
CA GLU A 22 -14.18 2.23 1.78
C GLU A 22 -13.78 0.79 1.45
N ALA A 23 -13.44 -0.03 2.45
CA ALA A 23 -13.19 -1.46 2.25
C ALA A 23 -14.45 -2.18 1.75
N ALA A 24 -15.62 -1.86 2.32
CA ALA A 24 -16.90 -2.36 1.82
C ALA A 24 -17.17 -1.91 0.37
N SER A 25 -16.80 -0.68 0.02
CA SER A 25 -16.90 -0.17 -1.35
C SER A 25 -16.07 -0.99 -2.35
N LEU A 26 -14.84 -1.38 -1.99
CA LEU A 26 -14.00 -2.25 -2.82
C LEU A 26 -14.58 -3.66 -2.97
N LEU A 27 -15.11 -4.24 -1.90
CA LEU A 27 -15.79 -5.54 -1.94
C LEU A 27 -17.03 -5.49 -2.86
N HIS A 28 -17.82 -4.42 -2.79
CA HIS A 28 -18.94 -4.21 -3.71
C HIS A 28 -18.49 -4.03 -5.16
N ALA A 29 -17.36 -3.36 -5.40
CA ALA A 29 -16.79 -3.24 -6.75
C ALA A 29 -16.43 -4.62 -7.34
N VAL A 30 -15.91 -5.54 -6.52
CA VAL A 30 -15.67 -6.93 -6.93
C VAL A 30 -16.97 -7.64 -7.32
N GLU A 31 -18.02 -7.54 -6.51
CA GLU A 31 -19.30 -8.19 -6.84
C GLU A 31 -19.91 -7.65 -8.13
N ARG A 32 -19.84 -6.33 -8.35
CA ARG A 32 -20.26 -5.71 -9.61
C ARG A 32 -19.42 -6.19 -10.79
N GLY A 33 -18.10 -6.27 -10.63
CA GLY A 33 -17.19 -6.82 -11.62
C GLY A 33 -17.54 -8.27 -11.96
N ARG A 34 -17.86 -9.09 -10.96
CA ARG A 34 -18.27 -10.49 -11.15
C ARG A 34 -19.57 -10.60 -11.96
N LEU A 35 -20.53 -9.69 -11.76
CA LEU A 35 -21.75 -9.63 -12.57
C LEU A 35 -21.45 -9.28 -14.04
N LEU A 36 -20.55 -8.32 -14.30
CA LEU A 36 -20.10 -7.96 -15.65
C LEU A 36 -19.29 -9.09 -16.32
N HIS A 37 -18.49 -9.82 -15.55
CA HIS A 37 -17.75 -10.96 -16.07
C HIS A 37 -18.69 -12.05 -16.63
N LYS A 38 -19.86 -12.25 -16.01
CA LYS A 38 -20.89 -13.18 -16.53
C LYS A 38 -21.45 -12.76 -17.90
N THR A 39 -21.38 -11.48 -18.24
CA THR A 39 -21.76 -10.97 -19.57
C THR A 39 -20.60 -11.01 -20.58
N ARG A 40 -19.51 -11.73 -20.27
CA ARG A 40 -18.27 -11.82 -21.06
C ARG A 40 -17.51 -10.50 -21.22
N ASN A 41 -17.84 -9.51 -20.39
CA ASN A 41 -17.10 -8.25 -20.36
C ASN A 41 -15.97 -8.32 -19.33
N ILE A 42 -14.95 -9.11 -19.65
CA ILE A 42 -13.83 -9.41 -18.73
C ILE A 42 -13.01 -8.14 -18.46
N ARG A 43 -12.78 -7.31 -19.48
CA ARG A 43 -11.99 -6.08 -19.36
C ARG A 43 -12.62 -5.11 -18.34
N ASP A 44 -13.92 -4.86 -18.46
CA ASP A 44 -14.59 -3.90 -17.59
C ASP A 44 -14.77 -4.43 -16.16
N SER A 45 -14.72 -5.76 -15.98
CA SER A 45 -14.83 -6.38 -14.65
C SER A 45 -13.66 -6.05 -13.71
N GLY A 46 -12.44 -5.93 -14.24
CA GLY A 46 -11.26 -5.52 -13.46
C GLY A 46 -11.14 -4.00 -13.31
N ALA A 47 -11.41 -3.27 -14.40
CA ALA A 47 -11.24 -1.82 -14.46
C ALA A 47 -12.08 -1.07 -13.39
N LEU A 48 -13.26 -1.57 -13.05
CA LEU A 48 -14.10 -0.96 -12.01
C LEU A 48 -13.43 -0.99 -10.63
N LEU A 49 -12.81 -2.12 -10.28
CA LEU A 49 -12.12 -2.29 -9.00
C LEU A 49 -10.88 -1.40 -8.94
N GLU A 50 -10.07 -1.42 -9.99
CA GLU A 50 -8.83 -0.63 -10.10
C GLU A 50 -9.13 0.87 -10.00
N SER A 51 -10.15 1.33 -10.73
CA SER A 51 -10.59 2.73 -10.71
C SER A 51 -11.07 3.13 -9.31
N ARG A 52 -11.85 2.27 -8.65
CA ARG A 52 -12.36 2.55 -7.31
C ARG A 52 -11.24 2.60 -6.27
N PHE A 53 -10.25 1.71 -6.37
CA PHE A 53 -9.07 1.76 -5.52
C PHE A 53 -8.27 3.06 -5.73
N CYS A 54 -8.03 3.44 -6.99
CA CYS A 54 -7.32 4.67 -7.32
C CYS A 54 -8.05 5.92 -6.80
N GLU A 55 -9.38 5.96 -6.90
CA GLU A 55 -10.21 7.06 -6.37
C GLU A 55 -10.10 7.17 -4.85
N ILE A 56 -10.26 6.06 -4.13
CA ILE A 56 -10.24 6.02 -2.66
C ILE A 56 -8.88 6.45 -2.12
N ILE A 57 -7.80 5.84 -2.62
CA ILE A 57 -6.46 6.12 -2.11
C ILE A 57 -5.96 7.46 -2.65
N GLY A 58 -6.10 7.70 -3.96
CA GLY A 58 -5.55 8.87 -4.65
C GLY A 58 -6.11 10.19 -4.14
N SER A 59 -7.40 10.25 -3.80
CA SER A 59 -8.04 11.47 -3.26
C SER A 59 -7.51 11.90 -1.88
N ARG A 60 -6.74 11.04 -1.21
CA ARG A 60 -6.21 11.24 0.15
C ARG A 60 -4.69 11.34 0.19
N LEU A 61 -4.02 11.22 -0.94
CA LEU A 61 -2.57 11.37 -1.03
C LEU A 61 -2.17 12.85 -1.05
N PRO A 62 -0.94 13.18 -0.63
CA PRO A 62 -0.41 14.54 -0.77
C PRO A 62 -0.43 15.01 -2.22
N PRO A 63 -0.67 16.31 -2.50
CA PRO A 63 -0.74 16.83 -3.88
C PRO A 63 0.52 16.61 -4.72
N GLN A 64 1.67 16.37 -4.09
CA GLN A 64 2.96 16.07 -4.74
C GLN A 64 3.05 14.63 -5.24
N THR A 65 2.06 13.80 -4.95
CA THR A 65 1.97 12.43 -5.46
C THR A 65 0.67 12.19 -6.19
N GLN A 66 0.72 11.24 -7.11
CA GLN A 66 -0.43 10.81 -7.88
C GLN A 66 -0.50 9.30 -7.88
N LEU A 67 -1.72 8.77 -7.80
CA LEU A 67 -2.00 7.36 -8.03
C LEU A 67 -2.64 7.20 -9.41
N ALA A 68 -2.04 6.40 -10.28
CA ALA A 68 -2.52 6.19 -11.65
C ALA A 68 -2.22 4.77 -12.14
N HIS A 69 -3.00 4.25 -13.10
CA HIS A 69 -2.69 2.99 -13.78
C HIS A 69 -1.90 3.25 -15.07
N GLY A 70 -1.14 2.27 -15.55
CA GLY A 70 -0.41 2.41 -16.82
C GLY A 70 0.93 1.69 -16.86
N TYR A 71 1.95 2.33 -17.42
CA TYR A 71 3.24 1.72 -17.72
C TYR A 71 4.39 2.57 -17.17
N LEU A 72 5.44 1.91 -16.71
CA LEU A 72 6.72 2.58 -16.47
C LEU A 72 7.60 2.42 -17.71
N PHE A 73 8.39 3.45 -18.02
CA PHE A 73 9.35 3.40 -19.10
C PHE A 73 10.76 3.87 -18.71
N ASP A 74 11.77 3.41 -19.45
CA ASP A 74 13.18 3.83 -19.32
C ASP A 74 13.66 4.73 -20.46
N VAL A 75 14.93 5.11 -20.43
CA VAL A 75 15.56 5.97 -21.44
C VAL A 75 15.56 5.39 -22.86
N ASP A 76 15.33 4.08 -23.02
CA ASP A 76 15.25 3.39 -24.30
C ASP A 76 13.81 3.18 -24.78
N SER A 77 12.83 3.80 -24.10
CA SER A 77 11.39 3.53 -24.30
C SER A 77 10.99 2.06 -24.00
N THR A 78 11.87 1.40 -23.27
CA THR A 78 11.64 0.24 -22.41
C THR A 78 10.37 0.24 -21.59
N CYS A 79 9.27 -0.44 -21.90
CA CYS A 79 8.09 -0.46 -21.02
C CYS A 79 8.03 -1.68 -20.08
N THR A 80 7.38 -1.51 -18.92
CA THR A 80 6.85 -2.61 -18.09
C THR A 80 5.59 -3.20 -18.72
N PRO A 81 5.09 -4.36 -18.26
CA PRO A 81 3.67 -4.69 -18.37
C PRO A 81 2.79 -3.56 -17.77
N GLN A 82 1.50 -3.57 -18.11
CA GLN A 82 0.55 -2.65 -17.47
C GLN A 82 0.47 -2.94 -15.98
N ILE A 83 0.45 -1.87 -15.18
CA ILE A 83 0.37 -1.87 -13.73
C ILE A 83 -0.97 -1.28 -13.31
N ASP A 84 -1.67 -2.00 -12.43
CA ASP A 84 -3.04 -1.66 -11.99
C ASP A 84 -3.09 -0.33 -11.21
N ALA A 85 -2.08 -0.04 -10.38
CA ALA A 85 -1.88 1.29 -9.79
C ALA A 85 -0.41 1.59 -9.48
N MET A 86 0.02 2.81 -9.77
CA MET A 86 1.38 3.33 -9.60
C MET A 86 1.32 4.60 -8.76
N LEU A 87 2.08 4.64 -7.67
CA LEU A 87 2.30 5.83 -6.87
C LEU A 87 3.48 6.61 -7.49
N LEU A 88 3.17 7.71 -8.13
CA LEU A 88 4.11 8.53 -8.90
C LEU A 88 4.39 9.86 -8.19
N SER A 89 5.57 10.43 -8.42
CA SER A 89 5.80 11.85 -8.15
C SER A 89 5.05 12.71 -9.16
N ALA A 90 4.26 13.67 -8.68
CA ALA A 90 3.51 14.58 -9.54
C ALA A 90 4.43 15.51 -10.35
N ALA A 91 5.64 15.78 -9.87
CA ALA A 91 6.63 16.61 -10.56
C ALA A 91 7.11 16.02 -11.89
N ASP A 92 7.04 14.69 -12.03
CA ASP A 92 7.50 13.97 -13.20
C ASP A 92 6.36 13.60 -14.16
N ASN A 93 5.11 13.99 -13.85
CA ASN A 93 3.97 13.72 -14.71
C ASN A 93 3.81 14.83 -15.76
N HIS A 94 3.74 14.44 -17.04
CA HIS A 94 3.54 15.35 -18.15
C HIS A 94 2.27 14.98 -18.92
N PRO A 95 1.39 15.93 -19.32
CA PRO A 95 0.13 15.61 -20.01
C PRO A 95 0.30 14.78 -21.30
N MET A 96 1.43 14.93 -21.99
CA MET A 96 1.75 14.11 -23.19
C MET A 96 1.94 12.61 -22.88
N MET A 97 2.05 12.25 -21.61
CA MET A 97 2.17 10.86 -21.16
C MET A 97 0.83 10.16 -20.97
N ALA A 98 -0.28 10.87 -21.13
CA ALA A 98 -1.61 10.27 -21.09
C ALA A 98 -1.84 9.43 -22.35
N GLY A 99 -2.02 8.12 -22.17
CA GLY A 99 -2.43 7.18 -23.20
C GLY A 99 -3.96 7.08 -23.35
N GLU A 100 -4.38 6.27 -24.31
CA GLU A 100 -5.80 5.96 -24.49
C GLU A 100 -6.39 5.24 -23.27
N GLY A 101 -7.65 5.53 -22.94
CA GLY A 101 -8.33 4.89 -21.82
C GLY A 101 -7.88 5.35 -20.43
N GLY A 102 -7.06 6.41 -20.34
CA GLY A 102 -6.62 6.99 -19.07
C GLY A 102 -5.36 6.37 -18.47
N ALA A 103 -4.72 5.43 -19.17
CA ALA A 103 -3.43 4.89 -18.78
C ALA A 103 -2.34 5.97 -18.89
N ILE A 104 -1.35 5.95 -17.99
CA ILE A 104 -0.24 6.91 -17.99
C ILE A 104 1.09 6.19 -18.27
N TYR A 105 1.94 6.79 -19.09
CA TYR A 105 3.33 6.38 -19.29
C TYR A 105 4.25 7.21 -18.41
N ALA A 106 4.82 6.65 -17.36
CA ALA A 106 5.67 7.41 -16.43
C ALA A 106 7.13 6.94 -16.50
N PRO A 107 8.13 7.84 -16.39
CA PRO A 107 9.51 7.41 -16.19
C PRO A 107 9.60 6.53 -14.94
N PHE A 108 10.29 5.39 -15.00
CA PHE A 108 10.37 4.48 -13.86
C PHE A 108 10.99 5.13 -12.60
N THR A 109 11.80 6.17 -12.78
CA THR A 109 12.42 6.99 -11.72
C THR A 109 11.42 7.78 -10.87
N SER A 110 10.23 8.07 -11.41
CA SER A 110 9.16 8.79 -10.73
C SER A 110 8.34 7.89 -9.80
N CYS A 111 8.38 6.57 -10.02
CA CYS A 111 7.57 5.60 -9.31
C CYS A 111 8.14 5.33 -7.90
N LYS A 112 7.25 5.37 -6.90
CA LYS A 112 7.53 5.12 -5.48
C LYS A 112 7.06 3.76 -5.03
N ALA A 113 5.88 3.39 -5.50
CA ALA A 113 5.27 2.10 -5.23
C ALA A 113 4.40 1.71 -6.41
N TYR A 114 4.14 0.41 -6.56
CA TYR A 114 3.09 -0.08 -7.41
C TYR A 114 2.24 -1.13 -6.70
N VAL A 115 0.98 -1.22 -7.12
CA VAL A 115 -0.02 -2.14 -6.59
C VAL A 115 -0.59 -2.93 -7.77
N GLU A 116 -0.46 -4.25 -7.70
CA GLU A 116 -1.24 -5.20 -8.50
C GLU A 116 -2.52 -5.51 -7.73
N ILE A 117 -3.68 -5.34 -8.37
CA ILE A 117 -4.99 -5.45 -7.73
C ILE A 117 -5.72 -6.63 -8.36
N LYS A 118 -6.09 -7.60 -7.54
CA LYS A 118 -6.82 -8.79 -7.97
C LYS A 118 -8.12 -8.89 -7.20
N SER A 119 -9.21 -9.11 -7.92
CA SER A 119 -10.54 -9.30 -7.32
C SER A 119 -10.56 -10.52 -6.41
N ALA A 120 -9.96 -11.63 -6.85
CA ALA A 120 -9.89 -12.89 -6.13
C ALA A 120 -8.51 -13.58 -6.27
N VAL A 121 -8.20 -14.46 -5.31
CA VAL A 121 -7.08 -15.41 -5.45
C VAL A 121 -7.52 -16.54 -6.37
N GLY A 122 -7.05 -16.53 -7.61
CA GLY A 122 -7.33 -17.60 -8.58
C GLY A 122 -6.15 -18.55 -8.71
N ASP A 123 -5.11 -18.07 -9.39
CA ASP A 123 -3.82 -18.74 -9.50
C ASP A 123 -2.77 -17.84 -8.86
N ALA A 124 -2.50 -18.10 -7.57
CA ALA A 124 -1.58 -17.31 -6.77
C ALA A 124 -0.18 -17.27 -7.40
N ALA A 125 0.31 -18.41 -7.90
CA ALA A 125 1.63 -18.50 -8.53
C ALA A 125 1.73 -17.62 -9.78
N LYS A 126 0.68 -17.61 -10.62
CA LYS A 126 0.61 -16.73 -11.79
C LYS A 126 0.57 -15.24 -11.40
N GLN A 127 -0.26 -14.87 -10.42
CA GLN A 127 -0.41 -13.47 -9.98
C GLN A 127 0.88 -12.94 -9.34
N LEU A 128 1.53 -13.77 -8.52
CA LEU A 128 2.82 -13.46 -7.94
C LEU A 128 3.92 -13.40 -9.02
N GLY A 129 3.86 -14.28 -10.03
CA GLY A 129 4.73 -14.23 -11.19
C GLY A 129 4.60 -12.95 -12.03
N GLN A 130 3.39 -12.39 -12.16
CA GLN A 130 3.18 -11.08 -12.80
C GLN A 130 3.89 -9.96 -12.03
N THR A 131 3.73 -9.95 -10.71
CA THR A 131 4.39 -8.98 -9.82
C THR A 131 5.93 -9.07 -9.92
N ALA A 132 6.46 -10.29 -10.00
CA ALA A 132 7.89 -10.54 -10.15
C ALA A 132 8.43 -10.06 -11.52
N LYS A 133 7.66 -10.22 -12.60
CA LYS A 133 8.03 -9.71 -13.94
C LYS A 133 8.17 -8.18 -13.96
N ILE A 134 7.25 -7.47 -13.29
CA ILE A 134 7.34 -6.01 -13.15
C ILE A 134 8.62 -5.63 -12.37
N ALA A 135 8.89 -6.29 -11.24
CA ALA A 135 10.08 -6.04 -10.44
C ALA A 135 11.39 -6.31 -11.21
N GLU A 136 11.45 -7.42 -11.95
CA GLU A 136 12.58 -7.76 -12.81
C GLU A 136 12.81 -6.71 -13.89
N ARG A 137 11.72 -6.27 -14.54
CA ARG A 137 11.80 -5.23 -15.56
C ARG A 137 12.30 -3.90 -15.01
N ILE A 138 11.79 -3.47 -13.86
CA ILE A 138 12.28 -2.26 -13.15
C ILE A 138 13.78 -2.38 -12.83
N LYS A 139 14.25 -3.56 -12.41
CA LYS A 139 15.67 -3.79 -12.14
C LYS A 139 16.51 -3.65 -13.41
N GLU A 140 16.06 -4.20 -14.54
CA GLU A 140 16.74 -4.04 -15.83
C GLU A 140 16.85 -2.57 -16.23
N MET A 141 15.74 -1.83 -16.14
CA MET A 141 15.70 -0.37 -16.39
C MET A 141 16.71 0.38 -15.51
N ARG A 142 16.75 0.07 -14.22
CA ARG A 142 17.72 0.64 -13.26
C ARG A 142 19.16 0.30 -13.64
N THR A 143 19.41 -0.95 -14.04
CA THR A 143 20.75 -1.41 -14.43
C THR A 143 21.23 -0.72 -15.71
N SER A 144 20.34 -0.57 -16.69
CA SER A 144 20.59 0.17 -17.94
C SER A 144 20.90 1.65 -17.68
N LEU A 145 20.15 2.29 -16.77
CA LEU A 145 20.39 3.70 -16.44
C LEU A 145 21.71 3.89 -15.66
N LEU A 146 22.01 3.02 -14.70
CA LEU A 146 23.26 3.06 -13.93
C LEU A 146 24.51 2.81 -14.78
N SER A 147 24.43 1.95 -15.81
CA SER A 147 25.57 1.73 -16.69
C SER A 147 25.90 2.94 -17.57
N ARG A 148 24.91 3.82 -17.80
CA ARG A 148 25.07 5.06 -18.57
C ARG A 148 25.45 6.26 -17.68
N GLN A 149 24.97 6.28 -16.44
CA GLN A 149 25.12 7.41 -15.52
C GLN A 149 25.37 6.92 -14.08
N PRO A 150 26.55 6.35 -13.78
CA PRO A 150 26.81 5.68 -12.50
C PRO A 150 26.75 6.61 -11.29
N ASP A 151 27.15 7.88 -11.44
CA ASP A 151 27.28 8.83 -10.32
C ASP A 151 26.08 9.77 -10.16
N SER A 152 25.13 9.74 -11.10
CA SER A 152 24.08 10.77 -11.19
C SER A 152 22.79 10.40 -10.48
N PHE A 153 22.58 9.12 -10.12
CA PHE A 153 21.30 8.66 -9.59
C PHE A 153 21.41 7.82 -8.33
N ARG A 154 20.71 8.28 -7.30
CA ARG A 154 20.32 7.43 -6.16
C ARG A 154 18.90 6.94 -6.38
N PHE A 155 18.77 5.64 -6.63
CA PHE A 155 17.46 5.01 -6.79
C PHE A 155 16.97 4.50 -5.44
N GLU A 156 15.79 4.98 -5.08
CA GLU A 156 15.03 4.38 -4.00
C GLU A 156 14.52 3.01 -4.41
N ARG A 157 14.22 2.20 -3.40
CA ARG A 157 13.51 0.95 -3.62
C ARG A 157 12.07 1.30 -3.97
N ILE A 158 11.61 0.85 -5.13
CA ILE A 158 10.19 0.92 -5.50
C ILE A 158 9.47 -0.17 -4.71
N ALA A 159 8.50 0.22 -3.89
CA ALA A 159 7.68 -0.72 -3.15
C ALA A 159 6.72 -1.45 -4.09
N SER A 160 6.42 -2.70 -3.77
CA SER A 160 5.53 -3.55 -4.57
C SER A 160 4.45 -4.15 -3.68
N VAL A 161 3.20 -4.01 -4.08
CA VAL A 161 2.04 -4.50 -3.34
C VAL A 161 1.23 -5.41 -4.23
N LEU A 162 0.79 -6.54 -3.70
CA LEU A 162 -0.23 -7.38 -4.31
C LEU A 162 -1.47 -7.37 -3.41
N LEU A 163 -2.56 -6.78 -3.89
CA LEU A 163 -3.82 -6.65 -3.18
C LEU A 163 -4.83 -7.66 -3.71
N PHE A 164 -5.27 -8.55 -2.83
CA PHE A 164 -6.43 -9.41 -3.01
C PHE A 164 -7.62 -8.84 -2.27
N VAL A 165 -8.70 -8.56 -2.98
CA VAL A 165 -9.93 -8.05 -2.34
C VAL A 165 -10.74 -9.20 -1.74
N GLN A 166 -10.89 -10.29 -2.48
CA GLN A 166 -11.44 -11.57 -1.99
C GLN A 166 -10.36 -12.65 -2.04
N SER A 167 -10.37 -13.57 -1.09
CA SER A 167 -9.34 -14.59 -0.95
C SER A 167 -9.89 -15.93 -0.49
N GLU A 168 -11.15 -16.23 -0.81
CA GLU A 168 -11.76 -17.53 -0.57
C GLU A 168 -10.84 -18.68 -1.02
N GLY A 169 -10.68 -19.70 -0.16
CA GLY A 169 -9.80 -20.85 -0.41
C GLY A 169 -8.29 -20.59 -0.27
N ALA A 170 -7.83 -19.33 -0.28
CA ALA A 170 -6.41 -19.02 -0.15
C ALA A 170 -5.88 -19.28 1.27
N LYS A 171 -4.74 -19.96 1.40
CA LYS A 171 -4.08 -20.15 2.69
C LYS A 171 -2.87 -19.22 2.80
N ALA A 172 -2.76 -18.51 3.93
CA ALA A 172 -1.62 -17.63 4.18
C ALA A 172 -0.26 -18.37 4.08
N ALA A 173 -0.24 -19.64 4.47
CA ALA A 173 0.93 -20.52 4.38
C ALA A 173 1.46 -20.67 2.95
N ASP A 174 0.59 -20.72 1.94
CA ASP A 174 0.99 -20.88 0.54
C ASP A 174 1.76 -19.65 0.06
N PHE A 175 1.29 -18.45 0.44
CA PHE A 175 1.96 -17.19 0.14
C PHE A 175 3.24 -17.03 0.93
N ILE A 176 3.25 -17.42 2.21
CA ILE A 176 4.46 -17.44 3.03
C ILE A 176 5.52 -18.33 2.38
N ASN A 177 5.17 -19.54 1.94
CA ASN A 177 6.09 -20.46 1.27
C ASN A 177 6.61 -19.86 -0.04
N TRP A 178 5.72 -19.27 -0.84
CA TRP A 178 6.13 -18.57 -2.05
C TRP A 178 7.10 -17.41 -1.76
N TYR A 179 6.91 -16.64 -0.68
CA TYR A 179 7.86 -15.61 -0.27
C TYR A 179 9.27 -16.16 -0.04
N LYS A 180 9.40 -17.41 0.44
CA LYS A 180 10.70 -18.07 0.67
C LYS A 180 11.37 -18.46 -0.66
N GLU A 181 10.57 -18.87 -1.63
CA GLU A 181 11.04 -19.41 -2.91
C GLU A 181 11.24 -18.31 -3.97
N SER A 182 10.59 -17.16 -3.80
CA SER A 182 10.61 -16.07 -4.77
C SER A 182 11.89 -15.26 -4.71
N ARG A 183 12.50 -15.06 -5.88
CA ARG A 183 13.61 -14.11 -6.06
C ARG A 183 13.17 -12.65 -5.89
N TRP A 184 11.91 -12.35 -6.21
CA TRP A 184 11.34 -11.00 -6.21
C TRP A 184 10.00 -10.98 -5.49
N PRO A 185 9.96 -11.24 -4.18
CA PRO A 185 8.69 -11.22 -3.47
C PRO A 185 8.19 -9.77 -3.34
N PRO A 186 6.86 -9.52 -3.39
CA PRO A 186 6.36 -8.18 -3.21
C PRO A 186 6.70 -7.69 -1.80
N THR A 187 6.76 -6.38 -1.66
CA THR A 187 6.95 -5.75 -0.35
C THR A 187 5.78 -6.11 0.58
N LEU A 188 4.56 -6.16 0.02
CA LEU A 188 3.32 -6.52 0.71
C LEU A 188 2.45 -7.46 -0.13
N VAL A 189 1.81 -8.42 0.54
CA VAL A 189 0.58 -9.05 0.07
C VAL A 189 -0.53 -8.71 1.05
N VAL A 190 -1.65 -8.18 0.55
CA VAL A 190 -2.80 -7.78 1.35
C VAL A 190 -3.98 -8.64 0.95
N PHE A 191 -4.65 -9.27 1.92
CA PHE A 191 -5.93 -9.93 1.75
C PHE A 191 -6.98 -9.12 2.51
N LEU A 192 -7.74 -8.32 1.77
CA LEU A 192 -8.66 -7.37 2.37
C LEU A 192 -9.78 -8.09 3.10
N ASP A 193 -10.49 -9.03 2.45
CA ASP A 193 -11.61 -9.78 3.04
C ASP A 193 -11.28 -10.52 4.34
N LYS A 194 -10.03 -11.01 4.46
CA LYS A 194 -9.49 -11.72 5.63
C LYS A 194 -8.79 -10.81 6.63
N ALA A 195 -8.74 -9.50 6.39
CA ALA A 195 -8.01 -8.54 7.20
C ALA A 195 -6.58 -9.02 7.53
N LEU A 196 -5.84 -9.40 6.48
CA LEU A 196 -4.53 -10.02 6.62
C LEU A 196 -3.49 -9.32 5.76
N VAL A 197 -2.31 -9.09 6.33
CA VAL A 197 -1.14 -8.58 5.59
C VAL A 197 0.05 -9.51 5.77
N ILE A 198 0.73 -9.84 4.68
CA ILE A 198 2.03 -10.50 4.66
C ILE A 198 3.06 -9.48 4.17
N ALA A 199 4.15 -9.31 4.90
CA ALA A 199 5.10 -8.22 4.67
C ALA A 199 6.56 -8.69 4.78
N GLN A 200 7.44 -8.11 3.96
CA GLN A 200 8.90 -8.25 4.13
C GLN A 200 9.39 -7.33 5.25
N ARG A 201 9.67 -7.86 6.45
CA ARG A 201 10.03 -7.01 7.60
C ARG A 201 11.30 -6.19 7.43
N PRO A 202 12.40 -6.68 6.83
CA PRO A 202 13.59 -5.85 6.64
C PRO A 202 13.31 -4.58 5.82
N ALA A 203 12.35 -4.65 4.88
CA ALA A 203 11.94 -3.52 4.07
C ALA A 203 11.02 -2.53 4.82
N LEU A 204 10.39 -2.99 5.90
CA LEU A 204 9.28 -2.31 6.55
C LEU A 204 9.51 -2.03 8.03
N TYR A 205 10.67 -2.37 8.59
CA TYR A 205 10.92 -2.26 10.02
C TYR A 205 10.57 -0.87 10.58
N ASN A 206 11.03 0.19 9.91
CA ASN A 206 10.74 1.57 10.32
C ASN A 206 9.25 1.91 10.19
N PHE A 207 8.60 1.43 9.13
CA PHE A 207 7.17 1.62 8.92
C PHE A 207 6.35 0.92 10.01
N VAL A 208 6.59 -0.37 10.20
CA VAL A 208 5.90 -1.19 11.21
C VAL A 208 6.10 -0.59 12.61
N LYS A 209 7.33 -0.27 12.99
CA LYS A 209 7.62 0.36 14.28
C LYS A 209 6.84 1.67 14.47
N MET A 210 6.79 2.52 13.44
CA MET A 210 6.13 3.82 13.54
C MET A 210 4.60 3.73 13.61
N TYR A 211 3.98 2.81 12.87
CA TYR A 211 2.53 2.78 12.71
C TYR A 211 1.82 1.66 13.51
N ASN A 212 2.51 0.56 13.80
CA ASN A 212 1.93 -0.57 14.50
C ASN A 212 1.85 -0.34 16.02
N GLU A 213 2.90 0.23 16.61
CA GLU A 213 2.99 0.44 18.06
C GLU A 213 2.07 1.56 18.57
N GLU A 214 1.76 2.56 17.74
CA GLU A 214 1.08 3.77 18.19
C GLU A 214 -0.39 3.91 17.72
N THR A 215 -0.77 3.35 16.57
CA THR A 215 -2.03 3.75 15.89
C THR A 215 -3.02 2.62 15.60
N LEU A 216 -2.57 1.49 15.03
CA LEU A 216 -3.50 0.55 14.38
C LEU A 216 -3.61 -0.83 15.04
N THR A 217 -2.73 -1.13 16.00
CA THR A 217 -2.67 -2.39 16.78
C THR A 217 -2.84 -3.64 15.90
N PHE A 218 -1.74 -4.09 15.29
CA PHE A 218 -1.66 -5.39 14.63
C PHE A 218 -0.88 -6.37 15.48
N GLU A 219 -1.43 -7.58 15.59
CA GLU A 219 -0.72 -8.75 16.08
C GLU A 219 0.29 -9.21 15.03
N GLU A 220 1.56 -9.33 15.46
CA GLU A 220 2.65 -9.81 14.62
C GLU A 220 2.89 -11.29 14.88
N SER A 221 2.96 -12.10 13.82
CA SER A 221 3.40 -13.49 13.91
C SER A 221 4.50 -13.78 12.89
N LEU A 222 5.59 -14.34 13.40
CA LEU A 222 6.75 -14.74 12.59
C LEU A 222 6.45 -16.07 11.89
N SER A 223 6.63 -16.14 10.57
CA SER A 223 6.46 -17.39 9.82
C SER A 223 7.76 -18.21 9.65
N GLY A 224 8.72 -18.02 10.55
CA GLY A 224 10.06 -18.63 10.49
C GLY A 224 10.93 -18.14 9.33
N THR A 225 10.57 -17.03 8.66
CA THR A 225 11.28 -16.45 7.50
C THR A 225 11.23 -14.92 7.51
N ASP A 226 11.78 -14.28 6.47
CA ASP A 226 11.72 -12.81 6.26
C ASP A 226 10.29 -12.28 6.00
N ALA A 227 9.31 -13.18 5.83
CA ALA A 227 7.90 -12.86 5.72
C ALA A 227 7.25 -12.81 7.12
N TRP A 228 6.48 -11.75 7.33
CA TRP A 228 5.79 -11.50 8.59
C TRP A 228 4.30 -11.37 8.33
N LEU A 229 3.51 -11.97 9.20
CA LEU A 229 2.07 -11.94 9.13
C LEU A 229 1.54 -10.95 10.15
N TYR A 230 0.70 -10.03 9.69
CA TYR A 230 0.07 -8.99 10.49
C TYR A 230 -1.45 -9.15 10.40
N ARG A 231 -2.12 -9.16 11.56
CA ARG A 231 -3.58 -9.12 11.67
C ARG A 231 -3.99 -8.00 12.61
N PRO A 232 -5.02 -7.19 12.29
CA PRO A 232 -5.57 -6.26 13.26
C PRO A 232 -6.02 -7.00 14.52
N ALA A 233 -5.77 -6.42 15.69
CA ALA A 233 -6.34 -6.91 16.94
C ALA A 233 -7.86 -6.67 16.98
N GLY A 234 -8.61 -7.58 17.62
CA GLY A 234 -10.05 -7.50 17.81
C GLY A 234 -10.86 -8.50 16.99
N ASP A 235 -12.15 -8.59 17.31
CA ASP A 235 -13.04 -9.64 16.78
C ASP A 235 -13.99 -9.18 15.67
N ASP A 236 -14.13 -7.87 15.42
CA ASP A 236 -15.02 -7.35 14.35
C ASP A 236 -14.34 -7.46 12.97
N PRO A 237 -14.81 -8.35 12.08
CA PRO A 237 -14.21 -8.52 10.77
C PRO A 237 -14.37 -7.30 9.85
N THR A 238 -15.40 -6.48 10.06
CA THR A 238 -15.63 -5.26 9.27
C THR A 238 -14.61 -4.20 9.64
N GLU A 239 -14.46 -3.95 10.95
CA GLU A 239 -13.44 -3.05 11.49
C GLU A 239 -12.03 -3.49 11.06
N ALA A 240 -11.73 -4.79 11.16
CA ALA A 240 -10.45 -5.35 10.77
C ALA A 240 -10.11 -5.07 9.29
N ARG A 241 -11.09 -5.18 8.37
CA ARG A 241 -10.91 -4.80 6.96
C ARG A 241 -10.57 -3.33 6.79
N GLY A 242 -11.27 -2.46 7.52
CA GLY A 242 -11.00 -1.02 7.55
C GLY A 242 -9.57 -0.72 8.02
N ARG A 243 -9.14 -1.36 9.10
CA ARG A 243 -7.77 -1.23 9.63
C ARG A 243 -6.71 -1.67 8.62
N VAL A 244 -6.92 -2.76 7.88
CA VAL A 244 -5.99 -3.21 6.82
C VAL A 244 -5.90 -2.21 5.67
N LEU A 245 -7.04 -1.69 5.20
CA LEU A 245 -7.03 -0.69 4.13
C LEU A 245 -6.36 0.62 4.59
N LEU A 246 -6.60 1.03 5.84
CA LEU A 246 -5.93 2.19 6.46
C LEU A 246 -4.42 1.98 6.58
N TRP A 247 -3.99 0.77 6.96
CA TRP A 247 -2.59 0.39 7.02
C TRP A 247 -1.92 0.45 5.64
N LEU A 248 -2.59 -0.05 4.60
CA LEU A 248 -2.13 0.06 3.21
C LEU A 248 -2.02 1.53 2.76
N TYR A 249 -3.01 2.37 3.10
CA TYR A 249 -2.94 3.80 2.84
C TYR A 249 -1.72 4.45 3.49
N TYR A 250 -1.47 4.20 4.78
CA TYR A 250 -0.29 4.73 5.46
C TYR A 250 1.02 4.19 4.90
N PHE A 251 1.04 2.94 4.43
CA PHE A 251 2.20 2.40 3.75
C PHE A 251 2.52 3.17 2.45
N LEU A 252 1.50 3.44 1.63
CA LEU A 252 1.68 4.23 0.42
C LEU A 252 2.08 5.67 0.74
N LEU A 253 1.53 6.27 1.80
CA LEU A 253 1.93 7.59 2.28
C LEU A 253 3.39 7.61 2.77
N TYR A 254 3.85 6.54 3.43
CA TYR A 254 5.24 6.37 3.83
C TYR A 254 6.15 6.32 2.59
N CYS A 255 5.79 5.53 1.57
CA CYS A 255 6.53 5.49 0.30
C CYS A 255 6.56 6.84 -0.42
N ALA A 256 5.49 7.63 -0.32
CA ALA A 256 5.42 8.97 -0.89
C ALA A 256 6.38 9.98 -0.22
N THR A 257 6.63 9.83 1.08
CA THR A 257 7.28 10.84 1.93
C THR A 257 8.74 10.54 2.27
N GLU A 258 9.23 9.32 2.06
CA GLU A 258 10.58 8.89 2.48
C GLU A 258 11.73 9.75 1.89
N ARG A 259 11.54 10.41 0.73
CA ARG A 259 12.53 11.31 0.12
C ARG A 259 12.83 12.55 0.94
N GLU A 260 11.81 13.14 1.56
CA GLU A 260 11.94 14.46 2.20
C GLU A 260 12.78 14.36 3.47
N VAL A 261 12.63 13.25 4.21
CA VAL A 261 13.31 13.03 5.48
C VAL A 261 14.81 12.78 5.30
N LYS A 262 15.19 11.94 4.31
CA LYS A 262 16.60 11.64 4.05
C LYS A 262 17.36 12.88 3.58
N LYS A 263 16.77 13.65 2.67
CA LYS A 263 17.37 14.89 2.16
C LYS A 263 17.57 15.93 3.27
N ALA A 264 16.55 16.16 4.11
CA ALA A 264 16.66 17.07 5.26
C ALA A 264 17.73 16.62 6.27
N SER A 265 17.91 15.31 6.48
CA SER A 265 18.95 14.79 7.37
C SER A 265 20.37 14.91 6.81
N GLU A 266 20.54 14.82 5.49
CA GLU A 266 21.83 15.01 4.83
C GLU A 266 22.21 16.51 4.79
N ASP A 267 21.26 17.39 4.51
CA ASP A 267 21.48 18.84 4.46
C ASP A 267 21.76 19.44 5.86
N GLY A 268 21.13 18.89 6.92
CA GLY A 268 21.29 19.37 8.30
C GLY A 268 22.57 18.92 9.03
N ASN A 269 23.34 17.97 8.49
CA ASN A 269 24.55 17.45 9.14
C ASN A 269 25.83 18.24 8.78
N ASN A 270 25.71 19.25 7.92
CA ASN A 270 26.81 20.13 7.53
C ASN A 270 26.94 21.39 8.39
N ASP A 271 26.04 21.60 9.36
CA ASP A 271 26.08 22.76 10.25
C ASP A 271 26.07 22.30 11.72
N HIS A 272 27.13 22.61 12.47
CA HIS A 272 27.38 22.11 13.84
C HIS A 272 26.44 22.68 14.94
N GLY A 273 25.22 23.09 14.59
CA GLY A 273 24.18 23.45 15.54
C GLY A 273 23.19 22.29 15.71
N GLN A 274 23.00 21.79 16.93
CA GLN A 274 21.97 20.79 17.27
C GLN A 274 20.55 21.33 16.98
N ALA A 275 20.13 21.32 15.71
CA ALA A 275 18.74 21.55 15.33
C ALA A 275 17.97 20.26 15.67
N ARG A 276 17.00 20.36 16.57
CA ARG A 276 16.03 19.29 16.81
C ARG A 276 15.34 19.01 15.48
N ALA A 277 15.53 17.81 14.93
CA ALA A 277 14.83 17.38 13.74
C ALA A 277 13.32 17.57 13.96
N GLU A 278 12.73 18.55 13.27
CA GLU A 278 11.30 18.76 13.31
C GLU A 278 10.61 17.47 12.88
N ILE A 279 9.68 17.00 13.71
CA ILE A 279 8.86 15.84 13.39
C ILE A 279 8.15 16.15 12.07
N PRO A 280 8.34 15.35 11.01
CA PRO A 280 7.70 15.62 9.73
C PRO A 280 6.19 15.83 9.94
N PRO A 281 5.53 16.79 9.27
CA PRO A 281 4.11 17.09 9.46
C PRO A 281 3.21 15.85 9.40
N VAL A 282 3.60 14.86 8.59
CA VAL A 282 2.95 13.54 8.50
C VAL A 282 3.00 12.80 9.83
N LYS A 283 4.18 12.71 10.47
CA LYS A 283 4.34 12.09 11.79
C LYS A 283 3.59 12.88 12.87
N ALA A 284 3.49 14.21 12.77
CA ALA A 284 2.67 15.02 13.68
C ALA A 284 1.16 14.75 13.50
N PHE A 285 0.68 14.65 12.25
CA PHE A 285 -0.70 14.27 11.93
C PHE A 285 -1.03 12.87 12.46
N ILE A 286 -0.11 11.91 12.30
CA ILE A 286 -0.28 10.53 12.78
C ILE A 286 -0.28 10.47 14.30
N ILE A 287 0.65 11.16 14.97
CA ILE A 287 0.68 11.26 16.44
C ILE A 287 -0.61 11.92 16.98
N ALA A 288 -1.14 12.92 16.27
CA ALA A 288 -2.40 13.54 16.63
C ALA A 288 -3.60 12.58 16.44
N ALA A 289 -3.54 11.69 15.44
CA ALA A 289 -4.54 10.65 15.20
C ALA A 289 -4.45 9.49 16.22
N SER A 290 -3.25 9.00 16.56
CA SER A 290 -3.07 7.90 17.56
C SER A 290 -3.54 8.28 18.95
N ARG A 291 -3.29 9.52 19.39
CA ARG A 291 -3.70 10.00 20.72
C ARG A 291 -5.21 9.98 20.95
N GLN A 292 -6.01 9.81 19.89
CA GLN A 292 -7.47 9.72 20.00
C GLN A 292 -7.98 8.30 20.29
N PHE A 293 -7.12 7.29 20.23
CA PHE A 293 -7.44 5.87 20.45
C PHE A 293 -6.51 5.27 21.53
N PRO A 294 -6.94 5.17 22.80
CA PRO A 294 -6.10 4.57 23.84
C PRO A 294 -5.88 3.07 23.56
N LEU A 295 -4.62 2.66 23.53
CA LEU A 295 -4.19 1.28 23.34
C LEU A 295 -4.63 0.41 24.53
N VAL A 296 -5.14 -0.79 24.25
CA VAL A 296 -5.33 -1.84 25.26
C VAL A 296 -4.07 -2.73 25.28
N PRO A 297 -3.46 -3.01 26.44
CA PRO A 297 -2.30 -3.90 26.51
C PRO A 297 -2.69 -5.33 26.08
N VAL A 298 -1.99 -5.88 25.10
CA VAL A 298 -2.19 -7.27 24.65
C VAL A 298 -1.33 -8.19 25.50
N GLN A 299 -1.95 -9.06 26.29
CA GLN A 299 -1.30 -10.20 26.95
C GLN A 299 -1.65 -11.50 26.21
N GLU A 300 -0.60 -12.20 25.79
CA GLU A 300 -0.47 -13.62 25.39
C GLU A 300 -1.58 -14.27 24.53
N LEU A 301 -1.31 -14.40 23.23
CA LEU A 301 -1.97 -15.37 22.34
C LEU A 301 -0.92 -16.21 21.58
N GLN A 302 -0.46 -17.29 22.21
CA GLN A 302 0.08 -18.46 21.52
C GLN A 302 -0.99 -19.55 21.53
N LYS A 303 -1.75 -19.70 20.43
CA LYS A 303 -2.50 -20.91 20.00
C LYS A 303 -3.48 -20.60 18.86
N VAL A 304 -3.01 -20.25 17.65
CA VAL A 304 -3.86 -20.35 16.45
C VAL A 304 -2.99 -20.67 15.22
N THR A 305 -2.70 -21.94 14.99
CA THR A 305 -2.20 -22.43 13.68
C THR A 305 -3.22 -23.26 12.91
N ASP A 306 -4.40 -23.52 13.48
CA ASP A 306 -5.45 -24.27 12.80
C ASP A 306 -6.56 -23.31 12.34
N PHE A 307 -6.65 -23.13 11.03
CA PHE A 307 -7.80 -22.48 10.41
C PHE A 307 -9.01 -23.40 10.59
N GLY A 308 -9.89 -23.05 11.53
CA GLY A 308 -11.19 -23.68 11.69
C GLY A 308 -12.01 -23.52 10.40
N GLY A 309 -12.09 -24.60 9.64
CA GLY A 309 -13.15 -24.82 8.66
C GLY A 309 -14.19 -25.73 9.30
N SER A 310 -15.40 -25.21 9.47
CA SER A 310 -16.64 -25.98 9.57
C SER A 310 -17.64 -25.37 8.61
#